data_AF-A0A1I7K5I9-F1
#
_entry.id   AF-A0A1I7K5I9-F1
#
_cell.length_a   1.000
_cell.length_b   1.000
_cell.length_c   1.000
_cell.angle_alpha   90.00
_cell.angle_beta   90.00
_cell.angle_gamma   90.00
#
_symmetry.space_group_name_H-M   'P 1'
#
loop_
_entity.id
_entity.type
_entity.pdbx_description
1 polymer ?
#
loop_
_entity_poly.entity_id
_entity_poly.type
_entity_poly.pdbx_seq_one_letter_code
_entity_poly.pdbx_strand_id
1 'polypeptide(L)'
;MNDLQTHHFAVTTTAMLAVVRTSTIAMMTLLMQKLSAPEREEVFAEIAATIGELPPDYSQAGPVGTKFYEEVVAEAPALAKAFVQDLRRSLG
;
A
#
# COMPACT_ATOMS: atom_id res chain seq x y z
N MET A 1 -19.51 -19.56 -1.84
CA MET A 1 -18.70 -19.55 -0.60
C MET A 1 -19.64 -19.58 0.58
N ASN A 2 -19.35 -20.37 1.62
CA ASN A 2 -20.07 -20.27 2.90
C ASN A 2 -19.38 -19.26 3.83
N ASP A 3 -20.07 -18.81 4.88
CA ASP A 3 -19.58 -17.75 5.78
C ASP A 3 -18.22 -18.06 6.41
N LEU A 4 -17.96 -19.34 6.72
CA LEU A 4 -16.68 -19.78 7.29
C LEU A 4 -15.52 -19.63 6.28
N GLN A 5 -15.75 -19.97 5.02
CA GLN A 5 -14.76 -19.80 3.94
C GLN A 5 -14.51 -18.32 3.65
N THR A 6 -15.56 -17.49 3.65
CA THR A 6 -15.45 -16.03 3.48
C THR A 6 -14.64 -15.41 4.62
N HIS A 7 -14.91 -15.80 5.86
CA HIS A 7 -14.17 -15.33 7.03
C HIS A 7 -12.70 -15.74 6.97
N HIS A 8 -12.40 -17.02 6.68
CA HIS A 8 -11.02 -17.50 6.56
C HIS A 8 -10.26 -16.78 5.45
N PHE A 9 -10.89 -16.57 4.29
CA PHE A 9 -10.32 -15.80 3.19
C PHE A 9 -10.01 -14.36 3.61
N ALA A 10 -10.95 -13.69 4.28
CA ALA A 10 -10.76 -12.32 4.76
C ALA A 10 -9.60 -12.23 5.75
N VAL A 11 -9.56 -13.10 6.77
CA VAL A 11 -8.47 -13.12 7.78
C VAL A 11 -7.11 -13.37 7.13
N THR A 12 -7.03 -14.37 6.24
CA THR A 12 -5.77 -14.72 5.57
C THR A 12 -5.29 -13.56 4.70
N THR A 13 -6.20 -12.96 3.91
CA THR A 13 -5.87 -11.82 3.04
C THR A 13 -5.40 -10.63 3.86
N THR A 14 -6.11 -10.28 4.94
CA THR A 14 -5.71 -9.19 5.85
C THR A 14 -4.33 -9.45 6.47
N ALA A 15 -4.06 -10.67 6.92
CA ALA A 15 -2.77 -11.03 7.49
C ALA A 15 -1.63 -10.91 6.45
N MET A 16 -1.85 -11.39 5.22
CA MET A 16 -0.87 -11.27 4.14
C MET A 16 -0.60 -9.81 3.79
N LEU A 17 -1.65 -8.98 3.66
CA LEU A 17 -1.51 -7.54 3.41
C LEU A 17 -0.74 -6.84 4.52
N ALA A 18 -1.01 -7.20 5.79
CA ALA A 18 -0.27 -6.66 6.92
C ALA A 18 1.22 -7.03 6.87
N VAL A 19 1.54 -8.30 6.61
CA VAL A 19 2.92 -8.77 6.49
C VAL A 19 3.66 -8.06 5.35
N VAL A 20 3.04 -7.93 4.17
CA VAL A 20 3.62 -7.21 3.04
C VAL A 20 3.87 -5.75 3.41
N ARG A 21 2.87 -5.06 3.97
CA ARG A 21 2.98 -3.65 4.37
C ARG A 21 4.12 -3.44 5.37
N THR A 22 4.19 -4.24 6.43
CA THR A 22 5.23 -4.15 7.45
C THR A 22 6.61 -4.46 6.88
N SER A 23 6.73 -5.47 6.02
CA SER A 23 8.01 -5.84 5.39
C SER A 23 8.50 -4.73 4.46
N THR A 24 7.61 -4.14 3.65
CA THR A 24 7.95 -3.03 2.77
C THR A 24 8.39 -1.80 3.56
N ILE A 25 7.67 -1.45 4.65
CA ILE A 25 8.10 -0.35 5.53
C ILE A 25 9.50 -0.63 6.06
N ALA A 26 9.75 -1.81 6.64
CA ALA A 26 11.07 -2.14 7.20
C ALA A 26 12.20 -2.05 6.17
N MET A 27 12.00 -2.58 4.95
CA MET A 27 12.98 -2.47 3.87
C MET A 27 13.21 -1.01 3.46
N MET A 28 12.15 -0.23 3.31
CA MET A 28 12.25 1.19 2.97
C MET A 28 12.94 1.98 4.07
N THR A 29 12.67 1.69 5.35
CA THR A 29 13.37 2.32 6.49
C THR A 29 14.88 2.14 6.36
N LEU A 30 15.37 0.92 6.04
CA LEU A 30 16.80 0.65 5.86
C LEU A 30 17.44 1.45 4.72
N LEU A 31 16.68 1.72 3.65
CA LEU A 31 17.15 2.54 2.53
C LEU A 31 17.13 4.03 2.89
N MET A 32 16.04 4.50 3.47
CA MET A 32 15.81 5.91 3.83
C MET A 32 16.79 6.40 4.90
N GLN A 33 17.26 5.53 5.79
CA GLN A 33 18.29 5.87 6.78
C GLN A 33 19.60 6.37 6.16
N LYS A 34 19.88 6.03 4.90
CA LYS A 34 21.10 6.46 4.18
C LYS A 34 21.02 7.90 3.67
N LEU A 35 19.81 8.47 3.62
CA LEU A 35 19.55 9.82 3.14
C LEU A 35 19.59 10.83 4.30
N SER A 36 19.89 12.08 3.99
CA SER A 36 19.72 13.21 4.91
C SER A 36 18.23 13.54 5.11
N ALA A 37 17.91 14.32 6.16
CA ALA A 37 16.52 14.66 6.45
C ALA A 37 15.79 15.40 5.29
N PRO A 38 16.39 16.39 4.60
CA PRO A 38 15.77 17.02 3.44
C PRO A 38 15.50 16.04 2.29
N GLU A 39 16.49 15.19 1.96
CA GLU A 39 16.35 14.18 0.91
C GLU A 39 15.26 13.16 1.23
N ARG A 40 15.10 12.78 2.51
CA ARG A 40 14.00 11.88 2.92
C ARG A 40 12.63 12.50 2.67
N GLU A 41 12.46 13.78 2.93
CA GLU A 41 11.19 14.48 2.74
C GLU A 41 10.81 14.60 1.26
N GLU A 42 11.78 14.85 0.40
CA GLU A 42 11.59 14.81 -1.07
C GLU A 42 11.15 13.42 -1.53
N VAL A 43 11.86 12.38 -1.09
CA VAL A 43 11.55 10.99 -1.45
C VAL A 43 10.20 10.54 -0.88
N PHE A 44 9.80 10.99 0.31
CA PHE A 44 8.46 10.72 0.85
C PHE A 44 7.34 11.28 -0.04
N ALA A 45 7.52 12.51 -0.55
CA ALA A 45 6.55 13.11 -1.47
C ALA A 45 6.48 12.32 -2.79
N GLU A 46 7.63 11.92 -3.32
CA GLU A 46 7.72 11.12 -4.55
C GLU A 46 7.07 9.74 -4.39
N ILE A 47 7.29 9.06 -3.26
CA ILE A 47 6.64 7.77 -2.95
C ILE A 47 5.12 7.93 -2.88
N ALA A 48 4.62 8.96 -2.20
CA ALA A 48 3.18 9.19 -2.06
C ALA A 48 2.52 9.44 -3.43
N ALA A 49 3.15 10.27 -4.27
CA ALA A 49 2.67 10.54 -5.63
C ALA A 49 2.68 9.26 -6.48
N THR A 50 3.82 8.55 -6.50
CA THR A 50 3.99 7.34 -7.30
C THR A 50 2.97 6.26 -6.93
N ILE A 51 2.84 5.91 -5.64
CA ILE A 51 1.89 4.88 -5.20
C ILE A 51 0.45 5.29 -5.51
N GLY A 52 0.11 6.57 -5.29
CA GLY A 52 -1.25 7.08 -5.53
C GLY A 52 -1.66 7.07 -7.01
N GLU A 53 -0.69 7.05 -7.93
CA GLU A 53 -0.92 7.07 -9.38
C GLU A 53 -0.72 5.69 -10.05
N LEU A 54 -0.29 4.66 -9.31
CA LEU A 54 -0.10 3.32 -9.88
C LEU A 54 -1.43 2.78 -10.42
N PRO A 55 -1.52 2.50 -11.73
CA PRO A 55 -2.73 1.93 -12.28
C PRO A 55 -2.92 0.51 -11.73
N PRO A 56 -4.15 0.10 -11.40
CA PRO A 56 -4.38 -1.27 -11.00
C PRO A 56 -4.17 -2.21 -12.19
N ASP A 57 -3.76 -3.45 -11.91
CA ASP A 57 -3.58 -4.46 -12.95
C ASP A 57 -4.94 -4.99 -13.41
N TYR A 58 -5.40 -4.50 -14.56
CA TYR A 58 -6.65 -4.90 -15.20
C TYR A 58 -6.54 -6.20 -16.03
N SER A 59 -5.38 -6.88 -16.07
CA SER A 59 -5.18 -8.08 -16.89
C SER A 59 -6.14 -9.23 -16.56
N GLN A 60 -6.77 -9.19 -15.37
CA GLN A 60 -7.73 -10.17 -14.87
C GLN A 60 -9.17 -9.61 -14.76
N ALA A 61 -9.46 -8.43 -15.32
CA ALA A 61 -10.72 -7.74 -15.11
C ALA A 61 -11.91 -8.42 -15.84
N GLY A 62 -12.90 -8.90 -15.05
CA GLY A 62 -14.29 -9.08 -15.49
C GLY A 62 -15.18 -7.91 -15.03
N PRO A 63 -16.49 -7.89 -15.32
CA PRO A 63 -17.38 -6.76 -14.99
C PRO A 63 -17.40 -6.38 -13.50
N VAL A 64 -17.30 -7.37 -12.61
CA VAL A 64 -17.16 -7.15 -11.15
C VAL A 64 -15.76 -6.64 -10.78
N GLY A 65 -14.74 -7.06 -11.52
CA GLY A 65 -13.37 -6.59 -11.37
C GLY A 65 -13.24 -5.10 -11.68
N THR A 66 -13.91 -4.60 -12.71
CA THR A 66 -13.88 -3.17 -13.07
C THR A 66 -14.34 -2.27 -11.92
N LYS A 67 -15.47 -2.58 -11.28
CA LYS A 67 -15.97 -1.79 -10.14
C LYS A 67 -15.03 -1.86 -8.93
N PHE A 68 -14.52 -3.05 -8.63
CA PHE A 68 -13.52 -3.22 -7.57
C PHE A 68 -12.27 -2.35 -7.83
N TYR A 69 -11.77 -2.30 -9.06
CA TYR A 69 -10.62 -1.48 -9.41
C TYR A 69 -10.90 0.02 -9.37
N GLU A 70 -12.10 0.47 -9.77
CA GLU A 70 -12.52 1.87 -9.62
C GLU A 70 -12.53 2.31 -8.15
N GLU A 71 -13.05 1.46 -7.26
CA GLU A 71 -13.04 1.70 -5.81
C GLU A 71 -11.59 1.75 -5.27
N VAL A 72 -10.71 0.85 -5.72
CA VAL A 72 -9.29 0.86 -5.35
C VAL A 72 -8.59 2.14 -5.82
N VAL A 73 -8.84 2.59 -7.05
CA VAL A 73 -8.26 3.83 -7.60
C VAL A 73 -8.69 5.05 -6.80
N ALA A 74 -9.96 5.10 -6.38
CA ALA A 74 -10.46 6.20 -5.56
C ALA A 74 -9.79 6.28 -4.18
N GLU A 75 -9.47 5.13 -3.58
CA GLU A 75 -8.85 5.03 -2.25
C GLU A 75 -7.31 5.12 -2.27
N ALA A 76 -6.67 4.81 -3.40
CA ALA A 76 -5.21 4.71 -3.53
C ALA A 76 -4.45 5.96 -3.03
N PRO A 77 -4.88 7.21 -3.31
CA PRO A 77 -4.18 8.41 -2.82
C PRO A 77 -4.18 8.53 -1.30
N ALA A 78 -5.26 8.12 -0.62
CA ALA A 78 -5.34 8.14 0.84
C ALA A 78 -4.45 7.06 1.46
N LEU A 79 -4.46 5.86 0.89
CA LEU A 79 -3.62 4.73 1.31
C LEU A 79 -2.13 5.03 1.12
N ALA A 80 -1.75 5.68 0.02
CA ALA A 80 -0.37 6.10 -0.26
C ALA A 80 0.13 7.09 0.81
N LYS A 81 -0.68 8.09 1.17
CA LYS A 81 -0.36 9.03 2.25
C LYS A 81 -0.21 8.33 3.59
N ALA A 82 -1.09 7.40 3.92
CA ALA A 82 -1.02 6.62 5.15
C ALA A 82 0.25 5.75 5.21
N PHE A 83 0.65 5.15 4.08
CA PHE A 83 1.89 4.40 3.98
C PHE A 83 3.12 5.27 4.27
N VAL A 84 3.21 6.45 3.65
CA VAL A 84 4.32 7.38 3.87
C VAL A 84 4.37 7.89 5.31
N GLN A 85 3.22 8.14 5.95
CA GLN A 85 3.17 8.51 7.36
C GLN A 85 3.72 7.41 8.27
N ASP A 86 3.38 6.14 8.00
CA ASP A 86 3.91 5.02 8.76
C ASP A 86 5.41 4.85 8.56
N LEU A 87 5.89 5.03 7.32
CA LEU A 87 7.32 5.02 7.03
C LEU A 87 8.06 6.15 7.75
N ARG A 88 7.53 7.38 7.73
CA ARG A 88 8.10 8.51 8.46
C ARG A 88 8.18 8.22 9.95
N ARG A 89 7.10 7.71 10.57
CA ARG A 89 7.07 7.32 11.99
C ARG A 89 8.11 6.25 12.33
N SER A 90 8.42 5.33 11.42
CA SER A 90 9.42 4.29 11.64
C SER A 90 10.86 4.80 11.71
N LEU A 91 11.12 6.01 11.20
CA LEU A 91 12.46 6.60 11.10
C LEU A 91 12.84 7.48 12.30
N GLY A 92 11.91 7.71 13.24
CA GLY A 92 12.07 8.62 14.38
C GLY A 92 11.60 10.02 14.05
#